data_AF-A0A0D2JMX3-F1
#
_entry.id   AF-A0A0D2JMX3-F1
#
_cell.length_a   1.000
_cell.length_b   1.000
_cell.length_c   1.000
_cell.angle_alpha   90.00
_cell.angle_beta   90.00
_cell.angle_gamma   90.00
#
_symmetry.space_group_name_H-M   'P 1'
#
loop_
_entity.id
_entity.type
_entity.pdbx_description
1 polymer ?
#
loop_
_entity_poly.entity_id
_entity_poly.type
_entity_poly.pdbx_seq_one_letter_code
_entity_poly.pdbx_strand_id
1 'polypeptide(L)'
;MDSNLLRIPWIPVKRLSGKKEIIAPWQITDNFQNDPIIGIESPRPDFNGALNQFLIGILQTTWAPESEKAWRKILTKPPSPQELKDSFSKLEPYFNLLGNGPRFIQDFDLTDGAEQNVSNLLIESPGGNTEKNNADLFIKRGQATRQCPHCLGTALYCMQINAPSGGVGHRTSLRGGGPLSTIILANTLWETVWANVLPKRDFEALAGNPQKTNPQDIFPWLAPCRTSEAKTGQATLPQDTNPLQMYWATPRRIRIIDQEPEQGVCEICGRMSQHLTSAYQTKNYGVNYEGAWQHPLTPYTRDKKGMPIARHPQPGGMVYRHWLGLVITDAEGNTRPAKVVQHFLNQRRFRLLQKPQGSHSPRLWCFGFDMDNMKARCWYESTMPLVDIDSQHMPLLEKNISRLVRAADLAVWLLRTNLKKAWYKRPGDAKGDFSIIDQRFWQETESSFYEALEQAIQLVEEGRDTEDLRREWLRLLRNKALEIFDSLSQTGHFEAVEPRRVALARLDLGKALNATSKIGKILDLTNKKTKAA
;
A
#
# COMPACT_ATOMS: atom_id res chain seq x y z
N MET A 1 -17.78 24.34 -17.78
CA MET A 1 -16.40 23.78 -17.89
C MET A 1 -16.52 22.28 -18.02
N ASP A 2 -15.75 21.64 -18.89
CA ASP A 2 -15.67 20.18 -18.92
C ASP A 2 -14.89 19.71 -17.68
N SER A 3 -15.55 19.02 -16.75
CA SER A 3 -14.97 18.50 -15.51
C SER A 3 -14.93 16.97 -15.49
N ASN A 4 -15.11 16.35 -16.66
CA ASN A 4 -15.20 14.91 -16.79
C ASN A 4 -13.81 14.28 -16.76
N LEU A 5 -13.54 13.47 -15.73
CA LEU A 5 -12.22 12.89 -15.46
C LEU A 5 -11.78 11.86 -16.51
N LEU A 6 -12.68 11.39 -17.38
CA LEU A 6 -12.33 10.49 -18.48
C LEU A 6 -12.03 11.24 -19.78
N ARG A 7 -12.42 12.51 -19.91
CA ARG A 7 -12.21 13.32 -21.12
C ARG A 7 -11.00 14.22 -21.01
N ILE A 8 -10.89 14.93 -19.90
CA ILE A 8 -9.90 15.99 -19.74
C ILE A 8 -8.52 15.43 -19.34
N PRO A 9 -7.42 16.11 -19.69
CA PRO A 9 -6.11 15.81 -19.13
C PRO A 9 -5.99 16.31 -17.68
N TRP A 10 -5.76 15.41 -16.73
CA TRP A 10 -5.59 15.77 -15.31
C TRP A 10 -4.54 14.96 -14.55
N ILE A 11 -4.03 13.87 -15.12
CA ILE A 11 -3.05 12.98 -14.49
C ILE A 11 -1.64 13.45 -14.84
N PRO A 12 -0.84 13.95 -13.88
CA PRO A 12 0.53 14.36 -14.13
C PRO A 12 1.44 13.14 -14.29
N VAL A 13 2.24 13.10 -15.35
CA VAL A 13 3.10 11.97 -15.68
C VAL A 13 4.49 12.42 -16.12
N LYS A 14 5.44 11.49 -16.03
CA LYS A 14 6.80 11.63 -16.54
C LYS A 14 7.03 10.60 -17.64
N ARG A 15 7.64 11.02 -18.74
CA ARG A 15 8.07 10.14 -19.85
C ARG A 15 9.52 9.70 -19.70
N LEU A 16 9.91 8.70 -20.49
CA LEU A 16 11.27 8.17 -20.53
C LEU A 16 12.29 9.28 -20.86
N SER A 17 11.95 10.20 -21.76
CA SER A 17 12.74 11.39 -22.10
C SER A 17 12.96 12.36 -20.93
N GLY A 18 12.25 12.18 -19.81
CA GLY A 18 12.20 13.12 -18.70
C GLY A 18 11.14 14.22 -18.86
N LYS A 19 10.45 14.30 -20.00
CA LYS A 19 9.34 15.24 -20.23
C LYS A 19 8.23 15.02 -19.19
N LYS A 20 7.79 16.10 -18.56
CA LYS A 20 6.63 16.12 -17.65
C LYS A 20 5.43 16.71 -18.37
N GLU A 21 4.29 16.05 -18.27
CA GLU A 21 3.05 16.56 -18.87
C GLU A 21 1.81 16.05 -18.12
N ILE A 22 0.64 16.51 -18.55
CA ILE A 22 -0.64 16.08 -18.00
C ILE A 22 -1.37 15.31 -19.09
N ILE A 23 -1.85 14.12 -18.75
CA ILE A 23 -2.59 13.26 -19.65
C ILE A 23 -4.01 13.02 -19.17
N ALA A 24 -4.90 12.70 -20.10
CA ALA A 24 -6.18 12.06 -19.81
C ALA A 24 -5.95 10.55 -19.60
N PRO A 25 -6.86 9.83 -18.91
CA PRO A 25 -6.67 8.40 -18.65
C PRO A 25 -6.44 7.56 -19.92
N TRP A 26 -7.11 7.89 -21.02
CA TRP A 26 -6.97 7.17 -22.30
C TRP A 26 -5.65 7.44 -23.03
N GLN A 27 -4.86 8.42 -22.60
CA GLN A 27 -3.54 8.72 -23.17
C GLN A 27 -2.40 7.93 -22.50
N ILE A 28 -2.69 6.99 -21.59
CA ILE A 28 -1.68 6.18 -20.90
C ILE A 28 -0.77 5.37 -21.84
N THR A 29 -1.23 5.04 -23.06
CA THR A 29 -0.47 4.35 -24.10
C THR A 29 0.05 5.29 -25.21
N ASP A 30 -0.09 6.60 -25.03
CA ASP A 30 0.36 7.58 -26.01
C ASP A 30 1.89 7.54 -26.19
N ASN A 31 2.32 7.54 -27.45
CA ASN A 31 3.73 7.42 -27.86
C ASN A 31 4.51 6.27 -27.18
N PHE A 32 3.83 5.16 -26.85
CA PHE A 32 4.40 4.05 -26.06
C PHE A 32 5.69 3.45 -26.66
N GLN A 33 5.84 3.45 -27.98
CA GLN A 33 7.00 2.84 -28.65
C GLN A 33 8.26 3.71 -28.60
N ASN A 34 8.13 5.05 -28.59
CA ASN A 34 9.28 5.95 -28.71
C ASN A 34 9.59 6.70 -27.41
N ASP A 35 8.57 7.17 -26.69
CA ASP A 35 8.74 7.91 -25.44
C ASP A 35 7.66 7.50 -24.44
N PRO A 36 7.69 6.25 -23.95
CA PRO A 36 6.65 5.75 -23.06
C PRO A 36 6.59 6.55 -21.76
N ILE A 37 5.41 6.60 -21.17
CA ILE A 37 5.21 7.13 -19.83
C ILE A 37 5.83 6.14 -18.83
N ILE A 38 6.78 6.61 -18.00
CA ILE A 38 7.46 5.77 -17.01
C ILE A 38 6.73 5.73 -15.68
N GLY A 39 5.94 6.76 -15.35
CA GLY A 39 5.17 6.80 -14.11
C GLY A 39 4.34 8.06 -13.93
N ILE A 40 3.50 8.06 -12.90
CA ILE A 40 2.76 9.22 -12.42
C ILE A 40 3.71 10.08 -11.59
N GLU A 41 3.70 11.39 -11.81
CA GLU A 41 4.54 12.36 -11.11
C GLU A 41 3.68 13.49 -10.55
N SER A 42 2.81 13.14 -9.60
CA SER A 42 1.99 14.13 -8.90
C SER A 42 2.79 14.83 -7.79
N PRO A 43 2.33 16.01 -7.32
CA PRO A 43 3.02 16.76 -6.27
C PRO A 43 3.11 16.04 -4.91
N ARG A 44 2.36 14.94 -4.73
CA ARG A 44 2.30 14.20 -3.46
C ARG A 44 2.39 12.68 -3.68
N PRO A 45 3.12 11.93 -2.85
CA PRO A 45 3.23 10.47 -3.01
C PRO A 45 1.90 9.71 -2.88
N ASP A 46 1.02 10.14 -1.97
CA ASP A 46 -0.32 9.54 -1.78
C ASP A 46 -1.18 9.65 -3.04
N PHE A 47 -1.03 10.75 -3.78
CA PHE A 47 -1.70 10.97 -5.05
C PHE A 47 -1.16 10.05 -6.15
N ASN A 48 0.15 9.74 -6.16
CA ASN A 48 0.70 8.74 -7.08
C ASN A 48 0.06 7.36 -6.83
N GLY A 49 -0.06 6.95 -5.58
CA GLY A 49 -0.71 5.69 -5.19
C GLY A 49 -2.20 5.66 -5.55
N ALA A 50 -2.93 6.76 -5.35
CA ALA A 50 -4.34 6.88 -5.71
C ALA A 50 -4.56 6.86 -7.23
N LEU A 51 -3.78 7.60 -8.00
CA LEU A 51 -3.92 7.67 -9.47
C LEU A 51 -3.57 6.35 -10.16
N ASN A 52 -2.59 5.59 -9.64
CA ASN A 52 -2.34 4.23 -10.14
C ASN A 52 -3.55 3.32 -9.88
N GLN A 53 -4.14 3.36 -8.67
CA GLN A 53 -5.35 2.60 -8.36
C GLN A 53 -6.55 3.01 -9.23
N PHE A 54 -6.69 4.31 -9.54
CA PHE A 54 -7.71 4.81 -10.45
C PHE A 54 -7.55 4.22 -11.86
N LEU A 55 -6.33 4.25 -12.41
CA LEU A 55 -6.03 3.70 -13.74
C LEU A 55 -6.20 2.17 -13.79
N ILE A 56 -5.86 1.47 -12.71
CA ILE A 56 -6.13 0.02 -12.59
C ILE A 56 -7.64 -0.22 -12.57
N GLY A 57 -8.38 0.54 -11.75
CA GLY A 57 -9.83 0.42 -11.62
C GLY A 57 -10.57 0.68 -12.93
N ILE A 58 -10.18 1.71 -13.70
CA ILE A 58 -10.83 2.03 -14.98
C ILE A 58 -10.58 0.93 -16.02
N LEU A 59 -9.35 0.40 -16.11
CA LEU A 59 -9.05 -0.73 -17.01
C LEU A 59 -9.69 -2.03 -16.55
N GLN A 60 -9.77 -2.30 -15.24
CA GLN A 60 -10.52 -3.44 -14.72
C GLN A 60 -12.03 -3.32 -15.05
N THR A 61 -12.56 -2.09 -15.08
CA THR A 61 -13.98 -1.85 -15.40
C THR A 61 -14.28 -2.03 -16.89
N THR A 62 -13.37 -1.63 -17.77
CA THR A 62 -13.66 -1.48 -19.22
C THR A 62 -12.89 -2.44 -20.13
N TRP A 63 -11.78 -3.00 -19.65
CA TRP A 63 -10.82 -3.80 -20.41
C TRP A 63 -10.41 -5.10 -19.69
N ALA A 64 -11.13 -5.53 -18.64
CA ALA A 64 -10.84 -6.80 -17.98
C ALA A 64 -10.76 -7.95 -19.00
N PRO A 65 -9.61 -8.64 -19.13
CA PRO A 65 -9.45 -9.65 -20.16
C PRO A 65 -10.21 -10.94 -19.80
N GLU A 66 -10.73 -11.63 -20.80
CA GLU A 66 -11.46 -12.89 -20.59
C GLU A 66 -10.56 -14.09 -20.24
N SER A 67 -9.24 -13.97 -20.50
CA SER A 67 -8.28 -15.04 -20.24
C SER A 67 -6.85 -14.50 -20.09
N GLU A 68 -5.96 -15.33 -19.54
CA GLU A 68 -4.52 -15.04 -19.52
C GLU A 68 -3.93 -14.81 -20.92
N LYS A 69 -4.39 -15.54 -21.93
CA LYS A 69 -3.93 -15.35 -23.31
C LYS A 69 -4.28 -13.94 -23.81
N ALA A 70 -5.50 -13.48 -23.54
CA ALA A 70 -5.92 -12.11 -23.87
C ALA A 70 -5.12 -11.07 -23.07
N TRP A 71 -4.88 -11.33 -21.78
CA TRP A 71 -4.08 -10.46 -20.93
C TRP A 71 -2.66 -10.27 -21.50
N ARG A 72 -1.98 -11.36 -21.90
CA ARG A 72 -0.63 -11.32 -22.49
C ARG A 72 -0.59 -10.58 -23.82
N LYS A 73 -1.60 -10.77 -24.67
CA LYS A 73 -1.71 -10.08 -25.96
C LYS A 73 -1.81 -8.57 -25.78
N ILE A 74 -2.63 -8.10 -24.84
CA ILE A 74 -2.82 -6.67 -24.58
C ILE A 74 -1.57 -6.06 -23.92
N LEU A 75 -0.87 -6.80 -23.06
CA LEU A 75 0.39 -6.32 -22.48
C LEU A 75 1.42 -6.00 -23.59
N THR A 76 1.61 -6.96 -24.50
CA THR A 76 2.64 -6.91 -25.54
C THR A 76 2.28 -5.99 -26.70
N LYS A 77 0.99 -5.85 -26.99
CA LYS A 77 0.45 -4.89 -27.96
C LYS A 77 -0.58 -4.00 -27.28
N PRO A 78 -0.14 -2.91 -26.62
CA PRO A 78 -1.03 -1.97 -25.94
C PRO A 78 -2.07 -1.40 -26.91
N PRO A 79 -3.31 -1.15 -26.47
CA PRO A 79 -4.31 -0.47 -27.27
C PRO A 79 -3.86 0.95 -27.61
N SER A 80 -4.28 1.45 -28.76
CA SER A 80 -4.10 2.86 -29.12
C SER A 80 -4.88 3.78 -28.15
N PRO A 81 -4.45 5.04 -27.99
CA PRO A 81 -5.19 6.01 -27.18
C PRO A 81 -6.65 6.18 -27.63
N GLN A 82 -6.93 6.04 -28.93
CA GLN A 82 -8.29 6.13 -29.46
C GLN A 82 -9.16 4.95 -29.02
N GLU A 83 -8.66 3.72 -29.07
CA GLU A 83 -9.40 2.53 -28.58
C GLU A 83 -9.70 2.65 -27.07
N LEU A 84 -8.76 3.17 -26.28
CA LEU A 84 -9.00 3.44 -24.87
C LEU A 84 -10.07 4.52 -24.67
N LYS A 85 -9.98 5.62 -25.44
CA LYS A 85 -10.94 6.73 -25.38
C LYS A 85 -12.36 6.26 -25.72
N ASP A 86 -12.52 5.50 -26.80
CA ASP A 86 -13.82 4.96 -27.22
C ASP A 86 -14.40 4.02 -26.17
N SER A 87 -13.58 3.20 -25.52
CA SER A 87 -14.02 2.34 -24.43
C SER A 87 -14.44 3.12 -23.18
N PHE A 88 -13.66 4.14 -22.79
CA PHE A 88 -13.93 4.98 -21.62
C PHE A 88 -15.13 5.90 -21.81
N SER A 89 -15.45 6.28 -23.06
CA SER A 89 -16.60 7.14 -23.39
C SER A 89 -17.93 6.62 -22.83
N LYS A 90 -18.08 5.29 -22.73
CA LYS A 90 -19.26 4.60 -22.19
C LYS A 90 -19.50 4.89 -20.70
N LEU A 91 -18.46 5.33 -19.99
CA LEU A 91 -18.51 5.65 -18.57
C LEU A 91 -18.53 7.16 -18.32
N GLU A 92 -18.36 8.01 -19.33
CA GLU A 92 -18.36 9.47 -19.17
C GLU A 92 -19.51 10.00 -18.32
N PRO A 93 -20.78 9.56 -18.48
CA PRO A 93 -21.89 10.07 -17.66
C PRO A 93 -21.67 9.93 -16.15
N TYR A 94 -20.80 9.01 -15.71
CA TYR A 94 -20.57 8.68 -14.30
C TYR A 94 -19.33 9.36 -13.71
N PHE A 95 -18.50 10.04 -14.51
CA PHE A 95 -17.19 10.56 -14.08
C PHE A 95 -17.09 12.10 -14.12
N ASN A 96 -18.23 12.79 -14.08
CA ASN A 96 -18.26 14.25 -13.92
C ASN A 96 -17.88 14.63 -12.49
N LEU A 97 -16.84 15.46 -12.30
CA LEU A 97 -16.44 15.91 -10.97
C LEU A 97 -17.37 17.02 -10.43
N LEU A 98 -17.80 17.92 -11.31
CA LEU A 98 -18.63 19.10 -11.00
C LEU A 98 -19.88 19.12 -11.90
N GLY A 99 -20.79 20.08 -11.70
CA GLY A 99 -22.03 20.21 -12.48
C GLY A 99 -23.25 19.54 -11.85
N ASN A 100 -24.36 19.38 -12.58
CA ASN A 100 -25.62 18.89 -11.99
C ASN A 100 -25.71 17.36 -11.96
N GLY A 101 -26.53 16.82 -11.05
CA GLY A 101 -26.80 15.37 -10.96
C GLY A 101 -25.73 14.56 -10.22
N PRO A 102 -25.60 13.25 -10.53
CA PRO A 102 -24.54 12.41 -10.00
C PRO A 102 -23.15 12.97 -10.32
N ARG A 103 -22.26 12.97 -9.31
CA ARG A 103 -20.87 13.39 -9.47
C ARG A 103 -19.94 12.31 -8.98
N PHE A 104 -18.81 12.15 -9.65
CA PHE A 104 -17.78 11.16 -9.35
C PHE A 104 -17.51 11.11 -7.84
N ILE A 105 -17.75 9.93 -7.24
CA ILE A 105 -17.49 9.57 -5.83
C ILE A 105 -17.95 10.59 -4.78
N GLN A 106 -19.04 11.30 -5.09
CA GLN A 106 -19.71 12.23 -4.19
C GLN A 106 -21.06 11.68 -3.76
N ASP A 107 -21.57 12.20 -2.66
CA ASP A 107 -22.93 11.92 -2.25
C ASP A 107 -23.92 12.48 -3.29
N PHE A 108 -24.95 11.68 -3.59
CA PHE A 108 -25.88 11.93 -4.70
C PHE A 108 -26.82 13.11 -4.39
N ASP A 109 -27.34 13.17 -3.16
CA ASP A 109 -28.43 14.06 -2.73
C ASP A 109 -28.16 14.69 -1.34
N LEU A 110 -26.89 14.97 -1.04
CA LEU A 110 -26.50 15.51 0.26
C LEU A 110 -27.20 16.83 0.59
N THR A 111 -28.02 16.80 1.64
CA THR A 111 -28.63 17.97 2.28
C THR A 111 -28.15 18.12 3.73
N ASP A 112 -28.14 19.35 4.22
CA ASP A 112 -27.76 19.71 5.60
C ASP A 112 -26.38 19.17 6.01
N GLY A 113 -25.43 19.18 5.07
CA GLY A 113 -24.05 18.81 5.32
C GLY A 113 -23.28 19.95 6.00
N ALA A 114 -22.36 19.61 6.90
CA ALA A 114 -21.45 20.57 7.48
C ALA A 114 -20.44 21.02 6.42
N GLU A 115 -20.28 22.33 6.25
CA GLU A 115 -19.26 22.89 5.37
C GLU A 115 -17.86 22.69 5.97
N GLN A 116 -16.91 22.33 5.10
CA GLN A 116 -15.50 22.12 5.42
C GLN A 116 -14.65 22.66 4.29
N ASN A 117 -13.42 23.10 4.59
CA ASN A 117 -12.47 23.48 3.56
C ASN A 117 -11.92 22.23 2.84
N VAL A 118 -11.69 22.31 1.53
CA VAL A 118 -11.15 21.20 0.71
C VAL A 118 -9.79 20.67 1.18
N SER A 119 -9.02 21.44 1.97
CA SER A 119 -7.82 20.95 2.66
C SER A 119 -8.11 19.71 3.51
N ASN A 120 -9.32 19.59 4.07
CA ASN A 120 -9.73 18.46 4.90
C ASN A 120 -9.98 17.17 4.10
N LEU A 121 -9.88 17.21 2.77
CA LEU A 121 -9.80 16.03 1.92
C LEU A 121 -8.40 15.39 1.92
N LEU A 122 -7.38 16.10 2.40
CA LEU A 122 -6.05 15.54 2.62
C LEU A 122 -6.06 14.81 3.96
N ILE A 123 -5.64 13.55 3.98
CA ILE A 123 -5.84 12.64 5.12
C ILE A 123 -5.04 13.08 6.35
N GLU A 124 -3.91 13.75 6.14
CA GLU A 124 -3.08 14.30 7.21
C GLU A 124 -3.58 15.62 7.77
N SER A 125 -4.54 16.30 7.13
CA SER A 125 -5.00 17.61 7.60
C SER A 125 -5.56 17.52 9.03
N PRO A 126 -5.22 18.50 9.90
CA PRO A 126 -5.62 18.44 11.29
C PRO A 126 -7.14 18.60 11.43
N GLY A 127 -7.78 17.65 12.10
CA GLY A 127 -9.19 17.82 12.48
C GLY A 127 -9.35 18.86 13.59
N GLY A 128 -10.58 19.33 13.82
CA GLY A 128 -10.83 20.42 14.78
C GLY A 128 -10.32 20.20 16.20
N ASN A 129 -10.27 18.95 16.69
CA ASN A 129 -9.65 18.65 17.99
C ASN A 129 -8.11 18.72 17.96
N THR A 130 -7.49 18.37 16.84
CA THR A 130 -6.04 18.46 16.67
C THR A 130 -5.62 19.92 16.70
N GLU A 131 -6.34 20.80 15.99
CA GLU A 131 -6.08 22.24 15.99
C GLU A 131 -6.31 22.87 17.38
N LYS A 132 -7.44 22.57 18.03
CA LYS A 132 -7.77 23.08 19.38
C LYS A 132 -6.71 22.72 20.42
N ASN A 133 -6.13 21.52 20.30
CA ASN A 133 -5.11 21.03 21.23
C ASN A 133 -3.67 21.36 20.78
N ASN A 134 -3.48 22.09 19.68
CA ASN A 134 -2.17 22.36 19.06
C ASN A 134 -1.32 21.10 18.85
N ALA A 135 -1.97 20.01 18.45
CA ALA A 135 -1.34 18.70 18.24
C ALA A 135 -0.88 18.49 16.78
N ASP A 136 -0.76 19.57 16.01
CA ASP A 136 -0.47 19.64 14.58
C ASP A 136 0.86 20.32 14.27
N LEU A 137 1.85 20.25 15.17
CA LEU A 137 3.12 20.98 15.11
C LEU A 137 3.85 20.92 13.74
N PHE A 138 3.76 19.79 13.02
CA PHE A 138 4.44 19.59 11.75
C PHE A 138 3.58 19.88 10.51
N ILE A 139 2.28 20.13 10.68
CA ILE A 139 1.35 20.40 9.59
C ILE A 139 1.02 21.89 9.58
N LYS A 140 1.38 22.57 8.50
CA LYS A 140 1.14 24.01 8.35
C LYS A 140 -0.34 24.27 8.07
N ARG A 141 -1.01 24.97 8.98
CA ARG A 141 -2.40 25.45 8.79
C ARG A 141 -2.51 26.41 7.60
N GLY A 142 -3.70 26.49 7.01
CA GLY A 142 -4.00 27.43 5.92
C GLY A 142 -3.34 27.09 4.59
N GLN A 143 -2.92 25.83 4.39
CA GLN A 143 -2.42 25.34 3.11
C GLN A 143 -3.46 24.48 2.40
N ALA A 144 -3.33 24.35 1.08
CA ALA A 144 -4.21 23.54 0.24
C ALA A 144 -5.70 23.93 0.35
N THR A 145 -5.96 25.19 0.70
CA THR A 145 -7.30 25.72 0.96
C THR A 145 -8.09 25.97 -0.30
N ARG A 146 -7.40 26.04 -1.44
CA ARG A 146 -7.96 26.21 -2.78
C ARG A 146 -7.30 25.25 -3.75
N GLN A 147 -8.11 24.41 -4.39
CA GLN A 147 -7.64 23.33 -5.25
C GLN A 147 -8.25 23.43 -6.64
N CYS A 148 -7.44 23.21 -7.68
CA CYS A 148 -7.97 23.05 -9.04
C CYS A 148 -8.71 21.71 -9.19
N PRO A 149 -9.60 21.55 -10.19
CA PRO A 149 -10.35 20.32 -10.42
C PRO A 149 -9.49 19.05 -10.47
N HIS A 150 -8.27 19.14 -11.01
CA HIS A 150 -7.37 17.99 -11.10
C HIS A 150 -6.97 17.48 -9.71
N CYS A 151 -6.46 18.37 -8.86
CA CYS A 151 -6.03 18.03 -7.52
C CYS A 151 -7.22 17.67 -6.62
N LEU A 152 -8.36 18.35 -6.81
CA LEU A 152 -9.57 18.07 -6.07
C LEU A 152 -10.12 16.66 -6.37
N GLY A 153 -10.17 16.27 -7.65
CA GLY A 153 -10.55 14.92 -8.06
C GLY A 153 -9.62 13.85 -7.49
N THR A 154 -8.29 14.10 -7.50
CA THR A 154 -7.32 13.18 -6.88
C THR A 154 -7.48 13.11 -5.37
N ALA A 155 -7.63 14.25 -4.68
CA ALA A 155 -7.80 14.33 -3.23
C ALA A 155 -9.06 13.59 -2.79
N LEU A 156 -10.17 13.80 -3.50
CA LEU A 156 -11.43 13.13 -3.24
C LEU A 156 -11.31 11.61 -3.42
N TYR A 157 -10.69 11.15 -4.51
CA TYR A 157 -10.48 9.71 -4.73
C TYR A 157 -9.57 9.10 -3.67
N CYS A 158 -8.45 9.77 -3.36
CA CYS A 158 -7.53 9.36 -2.30
C CYS A 158 -8.25 9.25 -0.94
N MET A 159 -9.08 10.24 -0.59
CA MET A 159 -9.90 10.22 0.62
C MET A 159 -10.86 9.04 0.64
N GLN A 160 -11.60 8.77 -0.45
CA GLN A 160 -12.59 7.68 -0.45
C GLN A 160 -11.95 6.29 -0.32
N ILE A 161 -10.87 6.04 -1.06
CA ILE A 161 -10.22 4.71 -1.09
C ILE A 161 -9.32 4.41 0.12
N ASN A 162 -8.95 5.46 0.88
CA ASN A 162 -8.08 5.35 2.06
C ASN A 162 -8.72 5.87 3.36
N ALA A 163 -10.00 6.28 3.32
CA ALA A 163 -10.70 6.97 4.39
C ALA A 163 -10.40 6.36 5.77
N PRO A 164 -9.78 7.11 6.70
CA PRO A 164 -9.53 6.63 8.05
C PRO A 164 -10.82 6.63 8.88
N SER A 165 -10.75 6.20 10.14
CA SER A 165 -11.85 6.49 11.06
C SER A 165 -11.99 8.00 11.20
N GLY A 166 -13.20 8.55 11.19
CA GLY A 166 -13.45 10.00 11.19
C GLY A 166 -14.23 10.50 12.41
N GLY A 167 -14.34 9.68 13.47
CA GLY A 167 -15.26 9.94 14.58
C GLY A 167 -16.67 9.41 14.30
N VAL A 168 -17.66 9.90 15.05
CA VAL A 168 -19.00 9.30 15.10
C VAL A 168 -19.68 9.30 13.72
N GLY A 169 -19.84 8.09 13.17
CA GLY A 169 -20.56 7.82 11.92
C GLY A 169 -19.74 8.04 10.64
N HIS A 170 -18.53 8.59 10.70
CA HIS A 170 -17.68 8.72 9.52
C HIS A 170 -17.00 7.38 9.20
N ARG A 171 -17.48 6.70 8.14
CA ARG A 171 -17.09 5.33 7.75
C ARG A 171 -15.73 5.25 7.08
N THR A 172 -14.95 4.22 7.42
CA THR A 172 -13.65 3.94 6.82
C THR A 172 -13.80 3.46 5.37
N SER A 173 -12.68 3.36 4.65
CA SER A 173 -12.67 2.70 3.34
C SER A 173 -13.16 1.25 3.42
N LEU A 174 -13.55 0.68 2.27
CA LEU A 174 -13.93 -0.72 2.12
C LEU A 174 -12.87 -1.69 2.65
N ARG A 175 -11.60 -1.27 2.65
CA ARG A 175 -10.44 -2.02 3.13
C ARG A 175 -10.03 -1.65 4.56
N GLY A 176 -10.88 -0.95 5.31
CA GLY A 176 -10.55 -0.36 6.61
C GLY A 176 -9.87 1.01 6.51
N GLY A 177 -9.48 1.59 7.64
CA GLY A 177 -8.86 2.93 7.68
C GLY A 177 -7.39 2.92 7.31
N GLY A 178 -6.97 3.64 6.26
CA GLY A 178 -5.58 3.63 5.77
C GLY A 178 -5.11 2.23 5.35
N PRO A 179 -5.72 1.60 4.33
CA PRO A 179 -5.36 0.26 3.91
C PRO A 179 -3.97 0.22 3.26
N LEU A 180 -3.27 -0.91 3.41
CA LEU A 180 -2.03 -1.18 2.68
C LEU A 180 -2.40 -1.60 1.25
N SER A 181 -1.85 -0.89 0.28
CA SER A 181 -1.92 -1.28 -1.14
C SER A 181 -0.60 -1.89 -1.55
N THR A 182 -0.65 -3.02 -2.28
CA THR A 182 0.51 -3.64 -2.89
C THR A 182 0.24 -3.96 -4.35
N ILE A 183 1.04 -3.36 -5.23
CA ILE A 183 0.88 -3.48 -6.68
C ILE A 183 2.20 -3.86 -7.34
N ILE A 184 2.13 -4.46 -8.52
CA ILE A 184 3.30 -4.72 -9.37
C ILE A 184 3.76 -3.42 -10.01
N LEU A 185 5.02 -3.05 -9.79
CA LEU A 185 5.70 -1.94 -10.43
C LEU A 185 6.61 -2.45 -11.55
N ALA A 186 6.43 -1.93 -12.76
CA ALA A 186 7.16 -2.31 -13.96
C ALA A 186 7.92 -1.10 -14.55
N ASN A 187 8.45 -1.24 -15.78
CA ASN A 187 9.31 -0.22 -16.41
C ASN A 187 8.52 0.99 -16.93
N THR A 188 7.29 0.77 -17.36
CA THR A 188 6.37 1.82 -17.84
C THR A 188 5.11 1.88 -16.99
N LEU A 189 4.40 3.01 -17.06
CA LEU A 189 3.10 3.18 -16.41
C LEU A 189 2.07 2.20 -16.99
N TRP A 190 2.06 1.97 -18.31
CA TRP A 190 1.17 0.98 -18.93
C TRP A 190 1.43 -0.43 -18.39
N GLU A 191 2.69 -0.88 -18.38
CA GLU A 191 3.05 -2.20 -17.86
C GLU A 191 2.68 -2.32 -16.38
N THR A 192 2.90 -1.27 -15.59
CA THR A 192 2.53 -1.20 -14.16
C THR A 192 1.01 -1.35 -13.99
N VAL A 193 0.21 -0.53 -14.67
CA VAL A 193 -1.25 -0.59 -14.54
C VAL A 193 -1.79 -1.93 -15.03
N TRP A 194 -1.36 -2.40 -16.20
CA TRP A 194 -1.85 -3.64 -16.79
C TRP A 194 -1.43 -4.90 -16.02
N ALA A 195 -0.23 -4.91 -15.40
CA ALA A 195 0.22 -5.98 -14.50
C ALA A 195 -0.74 -6.22 -13.33
N ASN A 196 -1.48 -5.19 -12.93
CA ASN A 196 -2.42 -5.22 -11.82
C ASN A 196 -3.89 -5.36 -12.25
N VAL A 197 -4.16 -5.59 -13.54
CA VAL A 197 -5.49 -5.99 -14.04
C VAL A 197 -5.58 -7.52 -14.03
N LEU A 198 -6.66 -8.02 -13.43
CA LEU A 198 -6.99 -9.44 -13.36
C LEU A 198 -7.93 -9.83 -14.51
N PRO A 199 -7.85 -11.08 -15.01
CA PRO A 199 -8.90 -11.60 -15.87
C PRO A 199 -10.25 -11.51 -15.19
N LYS A 200 -11.30 -11.28 -15.98
CA LYS A 200 -12.66 -10.99 -15.49
C LYS A 200 -13.15 -12.04 -14.49
N ARG A 201 -13.05 -13.33 -14.86
CA ARG A 201 -13.46 -14.46 -14.00
C ARG A 201 -12.69 -14.51 -12.67
N ASP A 202 -11.39 -14.25 -12.69
CA ASP A 202 -10.55 -14.28 -11.49
C ASP A 202 -10.87 -13.12 -10.54
N PHE A 203 -11.21 -11.95 -11.10
CA PHE A 203 -11.65 -10.78 -10.33
C PHE A 203 -13.04 -10.97 -9.72
N GLU A 204 -14.01 -11.41 -10.53
CA GLU A 204 -15.40 -11.63 -10.12
C GLU A 204 -15.54 -12.71 -9.03
N ALA A 205 -14.57 -13.63 -8.92
CA ALA A 205 -14.53 -14.66 -7.90
C ALA A 205 -14.05 -14.18 -6.51
N LEU A 206 -13.59 -12.92 -6.36
CA LEU A 206 -13.02 -12.43 -5.10
C LEU A 206 -14.07 -12.05 -4.05
N ALA A 207 -14.92 -11.10 -4.41
CA ALA A 207 -15.98 -10.54 -3.59
C ALA A 207 -16.91 -9.73 -4.50
N GLY A 208 -18.15 -9.51 -4.07
CA GLY A 208 -19.18 -8.88 -4.87
C GLY A 208 -20.15 -9.90 -5.47
N ASN A 209 -21.19 -9.41 -6.14
CA ASN A 209 -22.13 -10.20 -6.91
C ASN A 209 -22.07 -9.79 -8.40
N PRO A 210 -21.46 -10.60 -9.29
CA PRO A 210 -21.36 -10.29 -10.72
C PRO A 210 -22.71 -10.13 -11.43
N GLN A 211 -23.81 -10.62 -10.84
CA GLN A 211 -25.16 -10.48 -11.39
C GLN A 211 -25.73 -9.06 -11.21
N LYS A 212 -25.11 -8.23 -10.36
CA LYS A 212 -25.47 -6.84 -10.15
C LYS A 212 -24.85 -5.97 -11.24
N THR A 213 -25.56 -5.78 -12.35
CA THR A 213 -25.02 -5.13 -13.55
C THR A 213 -25.50 -3.70 -13.76
N ASN A 214 -26.42 -3.18 -12.94
CA ASN A 214 -26.86 -1.80 -13.09
C ASN A 214 -25.72 -0.83 -12.77
N PRO A 215 -25.63 0.33 -13.45
CA PRO A 215 -24.57 1.31 -13.19
C PRO A 215 -24.43 1.69 -11.70
N GLN A 216 -25.54 1.87 -10.98
CA GLN A 216 -25.54 2.22 -9.55
C GLN A 216 -25.01 1.10 -8.63
N ASP A 217 -25.05 -0.16 -9.07
CA ASP A 217 -24.47 -1.28 -8.33
C ASP A 217 -22.93 -1.31 -8.44
N ILE A 218 -22.37 -0.66 -9.49
CA ILE A 218 -20.94 -0.50 -9.76
C ILE A 218 -20.43 0.83 -9.17
N PHE A 219 -21.16 1.91 -9.41
CA PHE A 219 -20.80 3.29 -9.09
C PHE A 219 -21.78 3.84 -8.03
N PRO A 220 -21.44 3.76 -6.73
CA PRO A 220 -22.39 4.06 -5.65
C PRO A 220 -22.90 5.51 -5.62
N TRP A 221 -22.22 6.45 -6.28
CA TRP A 221 -22.65 7.86 -6.36
C TRP A 221 -23.75 8.12 -7.40
N LEU A 222 -24.23 7.09 -8.11
CA LEU A 222 -25.31 7.22 -9.09
C LEU A 222 -26.72 7.07 -8.48
N ALA A 223 -26.81 6.78 -7.18
CA ALA A 223 -28.07 6.63 -6.46
C ALA A 223 -27.93 7.23 -5.04
N PRO A 224 -29.05 7.49 -4.34
CA PRO A 224 -29.02 7.94 -2.95
C PRO A 224 -28.14 7.04 -2.08
N CYS A 225 -27.37 7.66 -1.17
CA CYS A 225 -26.41 6.95 -0.35
C CYS A 225 -27.10 5.84 0.48
N ARG A 226 -26.56 4.62 0.43
CA ARG A 226 -26.93 3.54 1.36
C ARG A 226 -26.36 3.85 2.74
N THR A 227 -27.12 4.60 3.54
CA THR A 227 -26.67 5.12 4.83
C THR A 227 -26.56 4.03 5.90
N SER A 228 -25.90 4.37 7.01
CA SER A 228 -25.51 3.42 8.05
C SER A 228 -25.84 3.88 9.47
N GLU A 229 -26.90 4.68 9.63
CA GLU A 229 -27.44 5.00 10.95
C GLU A 229 -27.93 3.72 11.65
N ALA A 230 -27.78 3.63 12.97
CA ALA A 230 -28.06 2.41 13.73
C ALA A 230 -29.51 1.90 13.64
N LYS A 231 -30.49 2.79 13.38
CA LYS A 231 -31.92 2.46 13.35
C LYS A 231 -32.50 2.30 11.95
N THR A 232 -31.95 3.01 10.97
CA THR A 232 -32.53 3.13 9.62
C THR A 232 -31.57 2.72 8.52
N GLY A 233 -30.27 2.69 8.81
CA GLY A 233 -29.24 2.30 7.88
C GLY A 233 -29.00 0.80 7.86
N GLN A 234 -28.17 0.37 6.91
CA GLN A 234 -27.82 -1.02 6.72
C GLN A 234 -26.38 -1.15 6.23
N ALA A 235 -25.72 -2.23 6.64
CA ALA A 235 -24.41 -2.58 6.09
C ALA A 235 -24.53 -2.89 4.59
N THR A 236 -23.43 -2.67 3.88
CA THR A 236 -23.26 -3.03 2.47
C THR A 236 -22.35 -4.24 2.42
N LEU A 237 -22.95 -5.39 2.13
CA LEU A 237 -22.27 -6.68 2.06
C LEU A 237 -21.86 -6.98 0.62
N PRO A 238 -20.90 -7.90 0.40
CA PRO A 238 -20.45 -8.25 -0.95
C PRO A 238 -21.60 -8.63 -1.89
N GLN A 239 -22.61 -9.37 -1.42
CA GLN A 239 -23.74 -9.80 -2.27
C GLN A 239 -24.64 -8.66 -2.76
N ASP A 240 -24.59 -7.49 -2.11
CA ASP A 240 -25.48 -6.37 -2.39
C ASP A 240 -25.09 -5.61 -3.66
N THR A 241 -23.83 -5.76 -4.11
CA THR A 241 -23.16 -4.83 -5.04
C THR A 241 -22.28 -5.56 -6.05
N ASN A 242 -21.84 -4.86 -7.10
CA ASN A 242 -20.95 -5.43 -8.09
C ASN A 242 -19.50 -5.55 -7.55
N PRO A 243 -18.71 -6.58 -7.95
CA PRO A 243 -17.28 -6.68 -7.61
C PRO A 243 -16.46 -5.42 -7.89
N LEU A 244 -16.77 -4.69 -8.98
CA LEU A 244 -16.07 -3.47 -9.37
C LEU A 244 -16.18 -2.34 -8.34
N GLN A 245 -17.18 -2.39 -7.45
CA GLN A 245 -17.29 -1.42 -6.38
C GLN A 245 -16.09 -1.44 -5.43
N MET A 246 -15.26 -2.50 -5.42
CA MET A 246 -13.97 -2.50 -4.74
C MET A 246 -13.06 -1.33 -5.14
N TYR A 247 -13.06 -0.91 -6.41
CA TYR A 247 -12.30 0.25 -6.90
C TYR A 247 -13.02 1.58 -6.74
N TRP A 248 -14.35 1.53 -6.58
CA TRP A 248 -15.26 2.68 -6.65
C TRP A 248 -16.01 2.92 -5.33
N ALA A 249 -15.54 2.31 -4.24
CA ALA A 249 -16.13 2.43 -2.93
C ALA A 249 -16.19 3.89 -2.49
N THR A 250 -17.35 4.33 -2.00
CA THR A 250 -17.62 5.72 -1.65
C THR A 250 -18.17 5.80 -0.22
N PRO A 251 -17.35 5.51 0.81
CA PRO A 251 -17.80 5.45 2.21
C PRO A 251 -18.11 6.81 2.83
N ARG A 252 -17.45 7.90 2.38
CA ARG A 252 -17.65 9.24 2.91
C ARG A 252 -18.75 9.95 2.12
N ARG A 253 -19.70 10.55 2.84
CA ARG A 253 -20.68 11.45 2.25
C ARG A 253 -20.04 12.82 2.09
N ILE A 254 -19.65 13.14 0.88
CA ILE A 254 -18.95 14.38 0.51
C ILE A 254 -19.64 14.94 -0.73
N ARG A 255 -19.94 16.24 -0.73
CA ARG A 255 -20.43 16.96 -1.90
C ARG A 255 -19.62 18.23 -2.08
N ILE A 256 -18.95 18.38 -3.21
CA ILE A 256 -18.17 19.59 -3.50
C ILE A 256 -19.13 20.76 -3.68
N ILE A 257 -18.83 21.90 -3.04
CA ILE A 257 -19.55 23.15 -3.26
C ILE A 257 -18.97 23.78 -4.52
N ASP A 258 -19.76 23.73 -5.58
CA ASP A 258 -19.42 24.32 -6.88
C ASP A 258 -19.72 25.83 -6.80
N GLN A 259 -18.73 26.60 -6.32
CA GLN A 259 -18.82 28.05 -6.22
C GLN A 259 -18.57 28.70 -7.59
N GLU A 260 -18.87 30.00 -7.70
CA GLU A 260 -18.49 30.79 -8.87
C GLU A 260 -16.99 30.63 -9.18
N PRO A 261 -16.59 30.55 -10.47
CA PRO A 261 -15.20 30.29 -10.84
C PRO A 261 -14.24 31.33 -10.27
N GLU A 262 -13.47 30.94 -9.24
CA GLU A 262 -12.32 31.72 -8.78
C GLU A 262 -11.08 31.32 -9.60
N GLN A 263 -10.45 32.30 -10.24
CA GLN A 263 -9.17 32.08 -10.92
C GLN A 263 -8.01 32.25 -9.95
N GLY A 264 -6.99 31.42 -10.07
CA GLY A 264 -5.79 31.55 -9.25
C GLY A 264 -4.87 30.36 -9.33
N VAL A 265 -3.89 30.31 -8.42
CA VAL A 265 -2.92 29.23 -8.34
C VAL A 265 -3.45 28.13 -7.41
N CYS A 266 -3.51 26.90 -7.92
CA CYS A 266 -3.83 25.74 -7.08
C CYS A 266 -2.75 25.51 -6.04
N GLU A 267 -3.15 25.45 -4.76
CA GLU A 267 -2.21 25.34 -3.64
C GLU A 267 -1.60 23.94 -3.47
N ILE A 268 -2.04 22.94 -4.26
CA ILE A 268 -1.43 21.60 -4.32
C ILE A 268 -0.39 21.48 -5.43
N CYS A 269 -0.75 21.86 -6.66
CA CYS A 269 0.12 21.65 -7.82
C CYS A 269 0.86 22.90 -8.31
N GLY A 270 0.59 24.06 -7.73
CA GLY A 270 1.22 25.33 -8.10
C GLY A 270 0.83 25.85 -9.49
N ARG A 271 -0.12 25.22 -10.19
CA ARG A 271 -0.55 25.63 -11.53
C ARG A 271 -1.69 26.64 -11.46
N MET A 272 -1.68 27.60 -12.39
CA MET A 272 -2.80 28.49 -12.64
C MET A 272 -4.03 27.67 -13.06
N SER A 273 -5.19 28.01 -12.51
CA SER A 273 -6.47 27.40 -12.83
C SER A 273 -7.54 28.47 -12.98
N GLN A 274 -8.47 28.21 -13.90
CA GLN A 274 -9.63 29.06 -14.13
C GLN A 274 -10.76 28.79 -13.15
N HIS A 275 -10.64 27.72 -12.35
CA HIS A 275 -11.63 27.33 -11.37
C HIS A 275 -10.89 26.74 -10.16
N LEU A 276 -11.07 27.38 -9.02
CA LEU A 276 -10.59 26.89 -7.74
C LEU A 276 -11.79 26.60 -6.85
N THR A 277 -11.74 25.47 -6.17
CA THR A 277 -12.72 25.08 -5.17
C THR A 277 -12.10 25.24 -3.79
N SER A 278 -12.84 25.87 -2.87
CA SER A 278 -12.41 26.10 -1.49
C SER A 278 -13.17 25.26 -0.46
N ALA A 279 -14.38 24.80 -0.77
CA ALA A 279 -15.26 24.16 0.21
C ALA A 279 -16.00 22.92 -0.31
N TYR A 280 -16.39 22.05 0.62
CA TYR A 280 -17.28 20.92 0.40
C TYR A 280 -18.21 20.75 1.61
N GLN A 281 -19.35 20.09 1.39
CA GLN A 281 -20.25 19.64 2.44
C GLN A 281 -20.00 18.18 2.79
N THR A 282 -20.10 17.83 4.07
CA THR A 282 -20.01 16.44 4.52
C THR A 282 -21.01 16.09 5.60
N LYS A 283 -21.37 14.81 5.65
CA LYS A 283 -22.27 14.25 6.65
C LYS A 283 -21.75 12.88 7.08
N ASN A 284 -22.05 12.51 8.31
CA ASN A 284 -21.73 11.19 8.83
C ASN A 284 -22.72 10.13 8.29
N TYR A 285 -22.47 8.87 8.67
CA TYR A 285 -23.27 7.69 8.34
C TYR A 285 -23.39 7.38 6.83
N GLY A 286 -22.27 7.50 6.11
CA GLY A 286 -22.15 7.04 4.72
C GLY A 286 -22.16 5.51 4.59
N VAL A 287 -21.71 5.01 3.44
CA VAL A 287 -21.73 3.57 3.13
C VAL A 287 -20.84 2.80 4.10
N ASN A 288 -21.42 1.83 4.81
CA ASN A 288 -20.71 0.96 5.74
C ASN A 288 -20.46 -0.41 5.10
N TYR A 289 -19.26 -0.63 4.59
CA TYR A 289 -18.87 -1.90 3.97
C TYR A 289 -18.53 -2.93 5.06
N GLU A 290 -19.28 -4.03 5.10
CA GLU A 290 -19.03 -5.15 6.02
C GLU A 290 -18.98 -6.47 5.25
N GLY A 291 -18.49 -7.54 5.89
CA GLY A 291 -18.36 -8.86 5.29
C GLY A 291 -16.98 -9.15 4.70
N ALA A 292 -16.88 -10.25 3.97
CA ALA A 292 -15.61 -10.82 3.50
C ALA A 292 -15.07 -10.15 2.23
N TRP A 293 -14.94 -8.82 2.24
CA TRP A 293 -14.34 -8.07 1.13
C TRP A 293 -12.87 -8.46 0.92
N GLN A 294 -12.49 -8.74 -0.32
CA GLN A 294 -11.13 -9.12 -0.71
C GLN A 294 -10.65 -8.30 -1.91
N HIS A 295 -10.36 -7.02 -1.65
CA HIS A 295 -9.84 -6.08 -2.64
C HIS A 295 -8.56 -6.60 -3.28
N PRO A 296 -8.44 -6.61 -4.62
CA PRO A 296 -7.35 -7.30 -5.31
C PRO A 296 -5.96 -6.70 -5.06
N LEU A 297 -5.89 -5.44 -4.65
CA LEU A 297 -4.65 -4.68 -4.40
C LEU A 297 -4.20 -4.64 -2.94
N THR A 298 -4.83 -5.40 -2.05
CA THR A 298 -4.50 -5.38 -0.62
C THR A 298 -4.17 -6.78 -0.12
N PRO A 299 -3.12 -6.96 0.69
CA PRO A 299 -2.82 -8.22 1.35
C PRO A 299 -3.76 -8.44 2.55
N TYR A 300 -4.01 -9.71 2.87
CA TYR A 300 -5.00 -10.11 3.87
C TYR A 300 -4.42 -11.10 4.87
N THR A 301 -4.79 -10.92 6.13
CA THR A 301 -4.73 -11.99 7.14
C THR A 301 -6.10 -12.64 7.30
N ARG A 302 -6.17 -13.79 7.97
CA ARG A 302 -7.47 -14.34 8.42
C ARG A 302 -7.60 -14.25 9.94
N ASP A 303 -8.79 -13.92 10.40
CA ASP A 303 -9.11 -14.01 11.83
C ASP A 303 -9.36 -15.46 12.27
N LYS A 304 -9.67 -15.66 13.56
CA LYS A 304 -9.98 -16.99 14.12
C LYS A 304 -11.20 -17.66 13.50
N LYS A 305 -12.10 -16.88 12.86
CA LYS A 305 -13.30 -17.36 12.15
C LYS A 305 -13.04 -17.55 10.65
N GLY A 306 -11.81 -17.33 10.19
CA GLY A 306 -11.43 -17.45 8.78
C GLY A 306 -11.76 -16.23 7.92
N MET A 307 -12.28 -15.15 8.51
CA MET A 307 -12.65 -13.93 7.79
C MET A 307 -11.42 -13.14 7.34
N PRO A 308 -11.40 -12.64 6.09
CA PRO A 308 -10.30 -11.84 5.60
C PRO A 308 -10.26 -10.49 6.31
N ILE A 309 -9.09 -10.12 6.84
CA ILE A 309 -8.78 -8.82 7.42
C ILE A 309 -7.71 -8.16 6.56
N ALA A 310 -8.04 -7.01 5.99
CA ALA A 310 -7.11 -6.19 5.23
C ALA A 310 -5.93 -5.77 6.11
N ARG A 311 -4.73 -5.80 5.53
CA ARG A 311 -3.54 -5.30 6.21
C ARG A 311 -3.45 -3.78 6.08
N HIS A 312 -2.83 -3.17 7.08
CA HIS A 312 -2.58 -1.74 7.16
C HIS A 312 -1.07 -1.49 7.32
N PRO A 313 -0.55 -0.37 6.82
CA PRO A 313 0.78 0.10 7.19
C PRO A 313 0.88 0.24 8.71
N GLN A 314 2.09 0.09 9.23
CA GLN A 314 2.39 0.19 10.67
C GLN A 314 3.56 1.16 10.87
N PRO A 315 3.77 1.67 12.08
CA PRO A 315 4.95 2.47 12.39
C PRO A 315 6.24 1.76 11.99
N GLY A 316 7.14 2.47 11.31
CA GLY A 316 8.37 1.90 10.75
C GLY A 316 8.24 1.40 9.30
N GLY A 317 7.07 1.49 8.68
CA GLY A 317 6.87 1.23 7.27
C GLY A 317 7.03 -0.24 6.85
N MET A 318 7.26 -0.46 5.56
CA MET A 318 7.36 -1.80 4.96
C MET A 318 8.82 -2.16 4.69
N VAL A 319 9.46 -2.81 5.67
CA VAL A 319 10.81 -3.40 5.57
C VAL A 319 10.78 -4.87 5.16
N TYR A 320 11.95 -5.47 4.87
CA TYR A 320 12.07 -6.84 4.36
C TYR A 320 11.37 -7.93 5.19
N ARG A 321 11.16 -7.75 6.51
CA ARG A 321 10.39 -8.72 7.32
C ARG A 321 8.97 -8.96 6.79
N HIS A 322 8.40 -7.95 6.11
CA HIS A 322 7.09 -8.02 5.51
C HIS A 322 7.12 -8.63 4.12
N TRP A 323 8.29 -8.86 3.52
CA TRP A 323 8.40 -9.51 2.22
C TRP A 323 7.62 -10.84 2.21
N LEU A 324 7.75 -11.61 3.30
CA LEU A 324 6.90 -12.75 3.59
C LEU A 324 5.48 -12.27 3.97
N GLY A 325 4.47 -12.73 3.25
CA GLY A 325 3.09 -12.27 3.37
C GLY A 325 2.72 -11.14 2.39
N LEU A 326 3.69 -10.37 1.87
CA LEU A 326 3.45 -9.36 0.82
C LEU A 326 3.81 -9.84 -0.60
N VAL A 327 4.84 -10.67 -0.75
CA VAL A 327 5.25 -11.24 -2.05
C VAL A 327 4.80 -12.70 -2.18
N ILE A 328 5.13 -13.53 -1.21
CA ILE A 328 4.66 -14.93 -1.13
C ILE A 328 3.79 -15.12 0.11
N THR A 329 3.02 -16.21 0.16
CA THR A 329 2.19 -16.54 1.33
C THR A 329 3.06 -16.74 2.57
N ASP A 330 2.58 -16.25 3.71
CA ASP A 330 3.08 -16.63 5.03
C ASP A 330 2.06 -17.59 5.66
N ALA A 331 2.23 -18.89 5.43
CA ALA A 331 1.27 -19.88 5.95
C ALA A 331 1.20 -19.86 7.48
N GLU A 332 2.35 -19.68 8.13
CA GLU A 332 2.46 -19.75 9.58
C GLU A 332 2.05 -18.43 10.26
N GLY A 333 2.29 -17.28 9.63
CA GLY A 333 1.77 -15.97 10.06
C GLY A 333 0.38 -15.64 9.52
N ASN A 334 -0.25 -16.59 8.82
CA ASN A 334 -1.60 -16.51 8.28
C ASN A 334 -1.85 -15.24 7.44
N THR A 335 -0.83 -14.82 6.68
CA THR A 335 -0.87 -13.62 5.82
C THR A 335 -0.73 -14.03 4.36
N ARG A 336 -1.55 -13.46 3.49
CA ARG A 336 -1.52 -13.70 2.05
C ARG A 336 -1.29 -12.40 1.28
N PRO A 337 -0.47 -12.42 0.22
CA PRO A 337 -0.27 -11.29 -0.68
C PRO A 337 -1.59 -10.80 -1.29
N ALA A 338 -1.59 -9.58 -1.81
CA ALA A 338 -2.69 -9.09 -2.64
C ALA A 338 -2.94 -10.03 -3.83
N LYS A 339 -4.20 -10.15 -4.29
CA LYS A 339 -4.56 -11.09 -5.35
C LYS A 339 -3.77 -10.83 -6.63
N VAL A 340 -3.54 -9.56 -6.99
CA VAL A 340 -2.73 -9.20 -8.17
C VAL A 340 -1.32 -9.75 -8.08
N VAL A 341 -0.71 -9.76 -6.89
CA VAL A 341 0.64 -10.29 -6.65
C VAL A 341 0.65 -11.81 -6.78
N GLN A 342 -0.27 -12.49 -6.10
CA GLN A 342 -0.39 -13.95 -6.22
C GLN A 342 -0.60 -14.38 -7.67
N HIS A 343 -1.49 -13.69 -8.37
CA HIS A 343 -1.80 -13.99 -9.77
C HIS A 343 -0.61 -13.72 -10.69
N PHE A 344 0.11 -12.62 -10.46
CA PHE A 344 1.31 -12.26 -11.21
C PHE A 344 2.38 -13.36 -11.15
N LEU A 345 2.66 -13.86 -9.94
CA LEU A 345 3.64 -14.92 -9.71
C LEU A 345 3.15 -16.26 -10.29
N ASN A 346 1.92 -16.67 -9.98
CA ASN A 346 1.37 -17.96 -10.42
C ASN A 346 1.28 -18.09 -11.94
N GLN A 347 1.01 -16.98 -12.65
CA GLN A 347 0.92 -16.96 -14.12
C GLN A 347 2.28 -16.72 -14.80
N ARG A 348 3.37 -16.69 -14.03
CA ARG A 348 4.74 -16.40 -14.50
C ARG A 348 4.82 -15.13 -15.35
N ARG A 349 4.05 -14.11 -14.97
CA ARG A 349 4.02 -12.82 -15.68
C ARG A 349 5.34 -12.05 -15.54
N PHE A 350 6.15 -12.39 -14.54
CA PHE A 350 7.49 -11.84 -14.34
C PHE A 350 8.34 -11.91 -15.62
N ARG A 351 8.41 -13.08 -16.26
CA ARG A 351 9.18 -13.32 -17.49
C ARG A 351 8.77 -12.45 -18.68
N LEU A 352 7.53 -11.94 -18.68
CA LEU A 352 7.01 -11.09 -19.76
C LEU A 352 7.39 -9.62 -19.59
N LEU A 353 7.71 -9.20 -18.37
CA LEU A 353 8.07 -7.83 -18.04
C LEU A 353 9.56 -7.67 -17.73
N GLN A 354 10.29 -8.78 -17.59
CA GLN A 354 11.73 -8.78 -17.50
C GLN A 354 12.32 -8.34 -18.85
N LYS A 355 13.08 -7.24 -18.83
CA LYS A 355 13.81 -6.71 -19.99
C LYS A 355 15.31 -7.02 -19.84
N PRO A 356 16.07 -7.06 -20.95
CA PRO A 356 17.53 -7.27 -20.91
C PRO A 356 18.27 -6.19 -20.09
N GLN A 357 19.56 -6.44 -19.83
CA GLN A 357 20.40 -5.66 -18.89
C GLN A 357 20.22 -4.14 -19.02
N GLY A 358 19.99 -3.46 -17.88
CA GLY A 358 19.80 -2.01 -17.78
C GLY A 358 18.37 -1.55 -17.46
N SER A 359 17.37 -2.43 -17.58
CA SER A 359 15.99 -2.17 -17.13
C SER A 359 15.74 -2.67 -15.70
N HIS A 360 14.79 -2.06 -14.99
CA HIS A 360 14.39 -2.55 -13.68
C HIS A 360 13.52 -3.81 -13.82
N SER A 361 13.87 -4.86 -13.09
CA SER A 361 12.99 -6.02 -12.93
C SER A 361 11.66 -5.60 -12.29
N PRO A 362 10.55 -6.30 -12.56
CA PRO A 362 9.30 -6.08 -11.85
C PRO A 362 9.51 -6.16 -10.34
N ARG A 363 8.97 -5.18 -9.62
CA ARG A 363 9.06 -5.08 -8.16
C ARG A 363 7.67 -5.03 -7.56
N LEU A 364 7.56 -5.39 -6.30
CA LEU A 364 6.39 -5.05 -5.51
C LEU A 364 6.52 -3.59 -5.07
N TRP A 365 5.50 -2.78 -5.28
CA TRP A 365 5.40 -1.46 -4.67
C TRP A 365 4.30 -1.50 -3.61
N CYS A 366 4.69 -1.21 -2.37
CA CYS A 366 3.81 -1.21 -1.20
C CYS A 366 3.65 0.22 -0.72
N PHE A 367 2.41 0.65 -0.46
CA PHE A 367 2.17 2.00 0.04
C PHE A 367 0.86 2.14 0.81
N GLY A 368 0.80 3.15 1.69
CA GLY A 368 -0.41 3.52 2.41
C GLY A 368 -0.13 4.44 3.61
N PHE A 369 -1.20 4.89 4.26
CA PHE A 369 -1.13 5.65 5.50
C PHE A 369 -1.05 4.75 6.74
N ASP A 370 -0.08 4.99 7.62
CA ASP A 370 -0.12 4.52 9.00
C ASP A 370 -1.07 5.41 9.80
N MET A 371 -2.14 4.79 10.31
CA MET A 371 -3.23 5.47 10.97
C MET A 371 -3.31 5.07 12.44
N ASP A 372 -3.49 6.07 13.31
CA ASP A 372 -3.94 5.89 14.68
C ASP A 372 -5.35 6.43 14.82
N ASN A 373 -6.32 5.55 14.62
CA ASN A 373 -7.74 5.89 14.51
C ASN A 373 -7.99 6.90 13.37
N MET A 374 -8.08 8.19 13.71
CA MET A 374 -8.26 9.29 12.75
C MET A 374 -6.97 10.05 12.42
N LYS A 375 -5.87 9.80 13.14
CA LYS A 375 -4.62 10.54 13.02
C LYS A 375 -3.69 9.86 12.03
N ALA A 376 -3.39 10.50 10.90
CA ALA A 376 -2.36 10.04 10.00
C ALA A 376 -0.99 10.29 10.64
N ARG A 377 -0.23 9.22 10.90
CA ARG A 377 1.13 9.33 11.45
C ARG A 377 2.15 9.54 10.34
N CYS A 378 2.02 8.80 9.25
CA CYS A 378 2.95 8.84 8.13
C CYS A 378 2.32 8.22 6.87
N TRP A 379 2.71 8.72 5.69
CA TRP A 379 2.60 7.97 4.44
C TRP A 379 3.86 7.13 4.29
N TYR A 380 3.70 5.80 4.23
CA TYR A 380 4.81 4.90 3.93
C TYR A 380 4.72 4.40 2.49
N GLU A 381 5.88 4.33 1.83
CA GLU A 381 6.05 3.62 0.58
C GLU A 381 7.38 2.88 0.55
N SER A 382 7.40 1.71 -0.09
CA SER A 382 8.60 0.88 -0.24
C SER A 382 8.49 0.02 -1.50
N THR A 383 9.63 -0.38 -2.06
CA THR A 383 9.68 -1.36 -3.15
C THR A 383 10.46 -2.60 -2.72
N MET A 384 9.97 -3.77 -3.10
CA MET A 384 10.58 -5.06 -2.77
C MET A 384 10.80 -5.91 -4.03
N PRO A 385 11.82 -6.78 -4.09
CA PRO A 385 12.00 -7.69 -5.20
C PRO A 385 10.85 -8.70 -5.28
N LEU A 386 10.34 -8.93 -6.49
CA LEU A 386 9.52 -10.09 -6.81
C LEU A 386 10.42 -11.25 -7.23
N VAL A 387 9.88 -12.46 -7.20
CA VAL A 387 10.61 -13.69 -7.52
C VAL A 387 9.99 -14.38 -8.72
N ASP A 388 10.82 -14.96 -9.59
CA ASP A 388 10.38 -15.89 -10.63
C ASP A 388 10.93 -17.25 -10.25
N ILE A 389 10.08 -18.09 -9.68
CA ILE A 389 10.44 -19.45 -9.29
C ILE A 389 9.33 -20.40 -9.68
N ASP A 390 9.71 -21.59 -10.14
CA ASP A 390 8.76 -22.63 -10.52
C ASP A 390 7.90 -23.05 -9.31
N SER A 391 6.59 -23.20 -9.53
CA SER A 391 5.60 -23.43 -8.46
C SER A 391 5.88 -24.65 -7.59
N GLN A 392 6.60 -25.65 -8.12
CA GLN A 392 7.03 -26.83 -7.37
C GLN A 392 8.03 -26.52 -6.25
N HIS A 393 8.83 -25.46 -6.42
CA HIS A 393 9.86 -25.04 -5.46
C HIS A 393 9.34 -24.00 -4.46
N MET A 394 8.21 -23.36 -4.76
CA MET A 394 7.62 -22.30 -3.94
C MET A 394 7.44 -22.69 -2.44
N PRO A 395 6.95 -23.90 -2.09
CA PRO A 395 6.80 -24.28 -0.68
C PRO A 395 8.15 -24.39 0.06
N LEU A 396 9.20 -24.85 -0.63
CA LEU A 396 10.53 -24.95 -0.06
C LEU A 396 11.17 -23.57 0.11
N LEU A 397 10.98 -22.68 -0.86
CA LEU A 397 11.41 -21.28 -0.75
C LEU A 397 10.70 -20.58 0.42
N GLU A 398 9.37 -20.69 0.51
CA GLU A 398 8.56 -20.13 1.61
C GLU A 398 9.11 -20.56 2.97
N LYS A 399 9.34 -21.87 3.14
CA LYS A 399 9.91 -22.43 4.36
C LYS A 399 11.28 -21.84 4.70
N ASN A 400 12.16 -21.69 3.72
CA ASN A 400 13.49 -21.12 3.92
C ASN A 400 13.43 -19.64 4.31
N ILE A 401 12.67 -18.84 3.57
CA ILE A 401 12.56 -17.40 3.85
C ILE A 401 11.85 -17.13 5.17
N SER A 402 10.83 -17.91 5.53
CA SER A 402 10.19 -17.86 6.86
C SER A 402 11.22 -18.01 7.97
N ARG A 403 12.15 -18.96 7.85
CA ARG A 403 13.22 -19.16 8.85
C ARG A 403 14.16 -17.95 8.96
N LEU A 404 14.56 -17.36 7.83
CA LEU A 404 15.44 -16.18 7.81
C LEU A 404 14.76 -14.97 8.47
N VAL A 405 13.50 -14.69 8.10
CA VAL A 405 12.71 -13.56 8.65
C VAL A 405 12.48 -13.74 10.14
N ARG A 406 12.06 -14.93 10.59
CA ARG A 406 11.80 -15.21 12.01
C ARG A 406 13.05 -15.16 12.87
N ALA A 407 14.19 -15.58 12.33
CA ALA A 407 15.47 -15.45 13.01
C ALA A 407 15.83 -13.98 13.21
N ALA A 408 15.57 -13.13 12.21
CA ALA A 408 15.78 -11.69 12.31
C ALA A 408 14.80 -11.03 13.30
N ASP A 409 13.51 -11.40 13.30
CA ASP A 409 12.52 -10.94 14.30
C ASP A 409 12.97 -11.29 15.74
N LEU A 410 13.49 -12.51 15.95
CA LEU A 410 14.04 -12.89 17.25
C LEU A 410 15.31 -12.09 17.59
N ALA A 411 16.19 -11.87 16.62
CA ALA A 411 17.43 -11.15 16.82
C ALA A 411 17.20 -9.68 17.22
N VAL A 412 16.29 -8.97 16.53
CA VAL A 412 15.95 -7.58 16.90
C VAL A 412 15.27 -7.51 18.27
N TRP A 413 14.41 -8.48 18.59
CA TRP A 413 13.78 -8.56 19.90
C TRP A 413 14.82 -8.77 21.01
N LEU A 414 15.81 -9.66 20.78
CA LEU A 414 16.92 -9.91 21.71
C LEU A 414 17.81 -8.68 21.87
N LEU A 415 18.14 -8.00 20.76
CA LEU A 415 18.90 -6.75 20.76
C LEU A 415 18.23 -5.70 21.64
N ARG A 416 16.96 -5.38 21.37
CA ARG A 416 16.19 -4.40 22.14
C ARG A 416 16.08 -4.78 23.61
N THR A 417 15.82 -6.06 23.89
CA THR A 417 15.69 -6.55 25.28
C THR A 417 17.00 -6.40 26.04
N ASN A 418 18.14 -6.72 25.43
CA ASN A 418 19.44 -6.58 26.09
C ASN A 418 19.89 -5.11 26.17
N LEU A 419 19.57 -4.25 25.20
CA LEU A 419 19.79 -2.80 25.33
C LEU A 419 19.04 -2.22 26.52
N LYS A 420 17.77 -2.62 26.73
CA LYS A 420 17.02 -2.23 27.94
C LYS A 420 17.70 -2.71 29.23
N LYS A 421 18.24 -3.94 29.26
CA LYS A 421 19.02 -4.43 30.40
C LYS A 421 20.28 -3.60 30.63
N ALA A 422 20.94 -3.14 29.58
CA ALA A 422 22.13 -2.30 29.69
C ALA A 422 21.80 -0.93 30.28
N TRP A 423 20.73 -0.29 29.79
CA TRP A 423 20.35 1.07 30.19
C TRP A 423 19.65 1.15 31.55
N TYR A 424 18.81 0.18 31.91
CA TYR A 424 17.91 0.28 33.07
C TYR A 424 18.17 -0.80 34.11
N LYS A 425 18.10 -0.43 35.41
CA LYS A 425 18.14 -1.40 36.53
C LYS A 425 16.94 -2.36 36.49
N ARG A 426 15.77 -1.84 36.09
CA ARG A 426 14.52 -2.59 35.92
C ARG A 426 14.08 -2.46 34.45
N PRO A 427 14.58 -3.31 33.54
CA PRO A 427 14.30 -3.20 32.11
C PRO A 427 12.83 -3.36 31.74
N GLY A 428 12.05 -4.06 32.57
CA GLY A 428 10.59 -4.20 32.41
C GLY A 428 9.82 -2.89 32.63
N ASP A 429 10.38 -1.97 33.42
CA ASP A 429 9.76 -0.68 33.76
C ASP A 429 10.16 0.44 32.77
N ALA A 430 10.99 0.12 31.78
CA ALA A 430 11.53 1.08 30.83
C ALA A 430 10.42 1.66 29.93
N LYS A 431 10.18 2.96 30.06
CA LYS A 431 9.24 3.74 29.24
C LYS A 431 9.97 4.45 28.10
N GLY A 432 9.28 4.66 26.99
CA GLY A 432 9.81 5.35 25.81
C GLY A 432 9.58 4.57 24.53
N ASP A 433 9.85 5.22 23.40
CA ASP A 433 9.81 4.60 22.09
C ASP A 433 11.17 3.94 21.78
N PHE A 434 11.15 2.61 21.63
CA PHE A 434 12.32 1.80 21.28
C PHE A 434 12.29 1.34 19.82
N SER A 435 11.31 1.80 19.03
CA SER A 435 11.14 1.44 17.62
C SER A 435 12.34 1.85 16.76
N ILE A 436 13.10 2.88 17.17
CA ILE A 436 14.33 3.31 16.48
C ILE A 436 15.40 2.22 16.45
N ILE A 437 15.47 1.36 17.49
CA ILE A 437 16.39 0.22 17.53
C ILE A 437 15.99 -0.79 16.47
N ASP A 438 14.68 -1.08 16.39
CA ASP A 438 14.14 -2.01 15.42
C ASP A 438 14.36 -1.48 13.99
N GLN A 439 14.04 -0.21 13.72
CA GLN A 439 14.21 0.42 12.42
C GLN A 439 15.67 0.38 11.94
N ARG A 440 16.62 0.75 12.81
CA ARG A 440 18.05 0.68 12.50
C ARG A 440 18.49 -0.74 12.18
N PHE A 441 18.06 -1.72 12.97
CA PHE A 441 18.38 -3.12 12.72
C PHE A 441 17.86 -3.57 11.35
N TRP A 442 16.59 -3.31 11.06
CA TRP A 442 15.99 -3.71 9.78
C TRP A 442 16.68 -3.05 8.59
N GLN A 443 17.03 -1.77 8.69
CA GLN A 443 17.75 -1.05 7.65
C GLN A 443 19.16 -1.62 7.43
N GLU A 444 19.90 -1.89 8.50
CA GLU A 444 21.28 -2.38 8.41
C GLU A 444 21.39 -3.84 7.94
N THR A 445 20.33 -4.64 8.03
CA THR A 445 20.30 -6.04 7.57
C THR A 445 19.54 -6.25 6.25
N GLU A 446 18.95 -5.21 5.67
CA GLU A 446 18.07 -5.31 4.50
C GLU A 446 18.78 -5.80 3.23
N SER A 447 19.90 -5.17 2.86
CA SER A 447 20.66 -5.56 1.67
C SER A 447 21.07 -7.03 1.72
N SER A 448 21.58 -7.47 2.87
CA SER A 448 22.02 -8.86 3.06
C SER A 448 20.86 -9.85 3.11
N PHE A 449 19.67 -9.44 3.53
CA PHE A 449 18.48 -10.28 3.40
C PHE A 449 18.15 -10.53 1.93
N TYR A 450 18.22 -9.50 1.08
CA TYR A 450 17.93 -9.66 -0.34
C TYR A 450 19.00 -10.46 -1.08
N GLU A 451 20.27 -10.32 -0.72
CA GLU A 451 21.33 -11.22 -1.19
C GLU A 451 21.07 -12.68 -0.78
N ALA A 452 20.66 -12.90 0.48
CA ALA A 452 20.31 -14.24 0.96
C ALA A 452 19.05 -14.80 0.27
N LEU A 453 18.08 -13.95 -0.09
CA LEU A 453 16.90 -14.33 -0.86
C LEU A 453 17.29 -14.81 -2.26
N GLU A 454 18.14 -14.08 -2.97
CA GLU A 454 18.63 -14.48 -4.30
C GLU A 454 19.39 -15.82 -4.24
N GLN A 455 20.30 -15.98 -3.27
CA GLN A 455 21.00 -17.24 -3.06
C GLN A 455 20.06 -18.39 -2.69
N ALA A 456 19.03 -18.13 -1.87
CA ALA A 456 18.04 -19.14 -1.51
C ALA A 456 17.25 -19.63 -2.73
N ILE A 457 16.89 -18.74 -3.64
CA ILE A 457 16.20 -19.09 -4.89
C ILE A 457 17.08 -20.03 -5.71
N GLN A 458 18.33 -19.64 -5.95
CA GLN A 458 19.28 -20.45 -6.72
C GLN A 458 19.47 -21.86 -6.12
N LEU A 459 19.74 -21.94 -4.80
CA LEU A 459 19.96 -23.23 -4.14
C LEU A 459 18.73 -24.13 -4.20
N VAL A 460 17.54 -23.56 -4.04
CA VAL A 460 16.27 -24.31 -4.09
C VAL A 460 15.98 -24.84 -5.49
N GLU A 461 16.26 -24.08 -6.54
CA GLU A 461 16.12 -24.52 -7.93
C GLU A 461 17.13 -25.62 -8.30
N GLU A 462 18.37 -25.51 -7.80
CA GLU A 462 19.41 -26.54 -7.95
C GLU A 462 19.16 -27.79 -7.08
N GLY A 463 18.14 -27.79 -6.22
CA GLY A 463 17.85 -28.90 -5.29
C GLY A 463 18.90 -29.09 -4.20
N ARG A 464 19.65 -28.05 -3.86
CA ARG A 464 20.74 -28.05 -2.88
C ARG A 464 20.24 -27.65 -1.49
N ASP A 465 20.97 -28.10 -0.47
CA ASP A 465 20.70 -27.71 0.92
C ASP A 465 21.06 -26.23 1.15
N THR A 466 20.27 -25.58 2.01
CA THR A 466 20.38 -24.17 2.38
C THR A 466 20.95 -23.97 3.79
N GLU A 467 21.43 -25.03 4.48
CA GLU A 467 21.94 -24.89 5.85
C GLU A 467 23.11 -23.92 5.96
N ASP A 468 24.04 -23.94 5.01
CA ASP A 468 25.20 -23.03 5.02
C ASP A 468 24.78 -21.56 4.89
N LEU A 469 23.82 -21.27 3.99
CA LEU A 469 23.19 -19.95 3.86
C LEU A 469 22.54 -19.52 5.20
N ARG A 470 21.80 -20.42 5.86
CA ARG A 470 21.16 -20.16 7.15
C ARG A 470 22.18 -19.92 8.26
N ARG A 471 23.35 -20.57 8.22
CA ARG A 471 24.46 -20.33 9.16
C ARG A 471 25.12 -18.98 8.93
N GLU A 472 25.33 -18.61 7.67
CA GLU A 472 25.88 -17.30 7.31
C GLU A 472 24.95 -16.17 7.75
N TRP A 473 23.66 -16.32 7.49
CA TRP A 473 22.63 -15.40 7.97
C TRP A 473 22.68 -15.23 9.49
N LEU A 474 22.81 -16.32 10.26
CA LEU A 474 22.95 -16.24 11.72
C LEU A 474 24.19 -15.44 12.15
N ARG A 475 25.35 -15.65 11.50
CA ARG A 475 26.57 -14.90 11.81
C ARG A 475 26.37 -13.41 11.55
N LEU A 476 25.71 -13.08 10.44
CA LEU A 476 25.40 -11.70 10.08
C LEU A 476 24.48 -11.04 11.10
N LEU A 477 23.35 -11.68 11.43
CA LEU A 477 22.42 -11.17 12.44
C LEU A 477 23.09 -10.95 13.79
N ARG A 478 23.96 -11.88 14.20
CA ARG A 478 24.76 -11.77 15.44
C ARG A 478 25.68 -10.56 15.40
N ASN A 479 26.47 -10.42 14.34
CA ASN A 479 27.44 -9.35 14.22
C ASN A 479 26.73 -7.98 14.23
N LYS A 480 25.68 -7.83 13.41
CA LYS A 480 24.90 -6.59 13.36
C LYS A 480 24.20 -6.26 14.67
N ALA A 481 23.61 -7.24 15.34
CA ALA A 481 23.02 -7.01 16.66
C ALA A 481 24.07 -6.55 17.69
N LEU A 482 25.26 -7.14 17.70
CA LEU A 482 26.33 -6.74 18.62
C LEU A 482 26.89 -5.35 18.27
N GLU A 483 27.08 -5.03 17.00
CA GLU A 483 27.51 -3.70 16.54
C GLU A 483 26.53 -2.60 16.97
N ILE A 484 25.22 -2.80 16.74
CA ILE A 484 24.18 -1.86 17.15
C ILE A 484 24.13 -1.76 18.68
N PHE A 485 24.24 -2.89 19.39
CA PHE A 485 24.29 -2.90 20.85
C PHE A 485 25.47 -2.07 21.37
N ASP A 486 26.67 -2.29 20.83
CA ASP A 486 27.89 -1.61 21.27
C ASP A 486 27.81 -0.12 21.00
N SER A 487 27.28 0.27 19.84
CA SER A 487 27.04 1.66 19.48
C SER A 487 26.05 2.35 20.43
N LEU A 488 24.92 1.74 20.73
CA LEU A 488 23.82 2.37 21.48
C LEU A 488 23.94 2.25 23.01
N SER A 489 24.64 1.23 23.50
CA SER A 489 24.87 1.07 24.94
C SER A 489 25.81 2.15 25.51
N GLN A 490 26.60 2.80 24.65
CA GLN A 490 27.57 3.83 25.01
C GLN A 490 27.00 5.26 24.92
N THR A 491 25.83 5.47 24.30
CA THR A 491 25.25 6.80 24.03
C THR A 491 24.32 7.34 25.14
N GLY A 492 24.43 6.84 26.37
CA GLY A 492 23.67 7.32 27.53
C GLY A 492 24.47 8.30 28.41
N HIS A 493 23.80 9.07 29.26
CA HIS A 493 24.46 9.93 30.28
C HIS A 493 25.56 9.14 30.98
N PHE A 494 26.82 9.52 30.75
CA PHE A 494 28.03 8.84 31.24
C PHE A 494 28.03 8.65 32.77
N GLU A 495 27.29 9.47 33.50
CA GLU A 495 27.15 9.43 34.96
C GLU A 495 26.27 8.26 35.47
N ALA A 496 25.50 7.58 34.61
CA ALA A 496 24.58 6.50 34.98
C ALA A 496 24.93 5.12 34.37
N VAL A 497 25.99 5.02 33.56
CA VAL A 497 26.40 3.77 32.90
C VAL A 497 27.13 2.88 33.90
N GLU A 498 26.56 1.70 34.20
CA GLU A 498 27.22 0.67 35.04
C GLU A 498 27.93 -0.34 34.13
N PRO A 499 29.28 -0.32 34.01
CA PRO A 499 30.00 -1.12 33.01
C PRO A 499 29.75 -2.62 33.13
N ARG A 500 29.58 -3.11 34.37
CA ARG A 500 29.22 -4.50 34.64
C ARG A 500 27.89 -4.90 34.00
N ARG A 501 26.88 -4.02 34.05
CA ARG A 501 25.55 -4.28 33.50
C ARG A 501 25.59 -4.35 31.97
N VAL A 502 26.31 -3.41 31.36
CA VAL A 502 26.52 -3.39 29.90
C VAL A 502 27.24 -4.66 29.45
N ALA A 503 28.32 -5.05 30.12
CA ALA A 503 29.08 -6.26 29.79
C ALA A 503 28.25 -7.55 29.92
N LEU A 504 27.46 -7.69 30.98
CA LEU A 504 26.57 -8.84 31.18
C LEU A 504 25.46 -8.89 30.12
N ALA A 505 24.82 -7.75 29.82
CA ALA A 505 23.77 -7.67 28.79
C ALA A 505 24.32 -8.00 27.38
N ARG A 506 25.54 -7.53 27.07
CA ARG A 506 26.24 -7.87 25.82
C ARG A 506 26.54 -9.38 25.73
N LEU A 507 27.03 -9.97 26.82
CA LEU A 507 27.32 -11.40 26.90
C LEU A 507 26.04 -12.24 26.72
N ASP A 508 24.94 -11.85 27.35
CA ASP A 508 23.63 -12.48 27.21
C ASP A 508 23.14 -12.43 25.76
N LEU A 509 23.25 -11.27 25.11
CA LEU A 509 22.91 -11.10 23.69
C LEU A 509 23.72 -12.07 22.81
N GLY A 510 25.04 -12.11 22.99
CA GLY A 510 25.92 -13.02 22.26
C GLY A 510 25.59 -14.50 22.49
N LYS A 511 25.24 -14.90 23.72
CA LYS A 511 24.82 -16.29 24.02
C LYS A 511 23.49 -16.62 23.36
N ALA A 512 22.53 -15.69 23.36
CA ALA A 512 21.21 -15.87 22.76
C ALA A 512 21.22 -15.89 21.22
N LEU A 513 22.30 -15.41 20.60
CA LEU A 513 22.53 -15.43 19.15
C LEU A 513 23.55 -16.51 18.72
N ASN A 514 23.63 -17.61 19.47
CA ASN A 514 24.41 -18.81 19.11
C ASN A 514 23.56 -19.85 18.37
N ALA A 515 24.19 -20.67 17.53
CA ALA A 515 23.51 -21.74 16.80
C ALA A 515 22.86 -22.81 17.71
N THR A 516 23.35 -22.97 18.94
CA THR A 516 22.78 -23.92 19.92
C THR A 516 21.56 -23.36 20.66
N SER A 517 21.23 -22.08 20.47
CA SER A 517 20.13 -21.41 21.16
C SER A 517 18.82 -21.47 20.37
N LYS A 518 17.78 -20.75 20.83
CA LYS A 518 16.47 -20.70 20.17
C LYS A 518 16.56 -20.26 18.70
N ILE A 519 17.45 -19.33 18.36
CA ILE A 519 17.59 -18.83 16.98
C ILE A 519 18.08 -19.91 16.02
N GLY A 520 18.99 -20.79 16.45
CA GLY A 520 19.47 -21.90 15.61
C GLY A 520 18.40 -22.98 15.41
N LYS A 521 17.49 -23.16 16.36
CA LYS A 521 16.30 -24.01 16.19
C LYS A 521 15.32 -23.42 15.17
N ILE A 522 15.09 -22.10 15.20
CA ILE A 522 14.27 -21.40 14.19
C ILE A 522 14.87 -21.57 12.80
N LEU A 523 16.20 -21.45 12.69
CA LEU A 523 16.93 -21.66 11.45
C LEU A 523 17.08 -23.13 11.07
N ASP A 524 16.65 -24.08 11.91
CA ASP A 524 16.77 -25.52 11.66
C ASP A 524 18.21 -25.94 11.30
N LEU A 525 19.16 -25.49 12.13
CA LEU A 525 20.58 -25.80 11.97
C LEU A 525 20.92 -27.13 12.65
N THR A 526 21.66 -28.00 11.96
CA THR A 526 22.16 -29.22 12.59
C THR A 526 23.21 -28.89 13.67
N ASN A 527 23.26 -29.67 14.74
CA ASN A 527 24.35 -29.59 15.72
C ASN A 527 25.58 -30.31 15.16
N LYS A 528 26.22 -29.77 14.11
CA LYS A 528 27.58 -30.20 13.75
C LYS A 528 28.50 -29.77 14.89
N LYS A 529 28.74 -30.68 15.85
CA LYS A 529 29.93 -30.60 16.70
C LYS A 529 31.10 -30.59 15.72
N THR A 530 31.78 -29.46 15.58
CA THR A 530 33.07 -29.41 14.89
C THR A 530 33.95 -30.43 15.59
N LYS A 531 34.12 -31.62 15.00
CA LYS A 531 35.22 -32.51 15.39
C LYS A 531 36.46 -31.75 14.95
N ALA A 532 37.17 -31.17 15.91
CA ALA A 532 38.53 -30.71 15.69
C ALA A 532 39.30 -31.89 15.11
N ALA A 533 39.84 -31.70 13.92
CA ALA A 533 40.85 -32.58 13.34
C ALA A 533 42.20 -32.24 13.96
#